data_AF-A0A3P7S4C4-F1
#
_entry.id   AF-A0A3P7S4C4-F1
#
_cell.length_a   1.000
_cell.length_b   1.000
_cell.length_c   1.000
_cell.angle_alpha   90.00
_cell.angle_beta   90.00
_cell.angle_gamma   90.00
#
_symmetry.space_group_name_H-M   'P 1'
#
loop_
_entity.id
_entity.type
_entity.pdbx_description
1 polymer ?
#
loop_
_entity_poly.entity_id
_entity_poly.type
_entity_poly.pdbx_seq_one_letter_code
_entity_poly.pdbx_strand_id
1 'polypeptide(L)'
;MKRTLYFILLLVMIGSGPVTHWVPLGSVMASTLDVYLNNQEVVFNADYGMPFIDQANRTLIPFRAVLEAFGAKVQWIENTKVAVATKGSVEVRVPIDKNHIIRNTKLIEIDTKAVIIDNRTYIPIRAVMEAFGSKVEWIENQKRVSVTYEAAPIISRLPEVYDLRNIGKVTPVKDQLDIGACWAFATLGAIESSLLPGQVFDFSEDHMSLNHGYNLTQNEGGDFQISLAYLARWSGPVLESEDPYGDGISNPNLKAAAHVQEAIILPSKDYSAIKRAIMKYGGVQTSIHIRDIAQQELGDAYNPKTFAFYYKGQSLPNHDVVIVGWDDTYSASNFTTPPLRNGAFICRNSYGTTFGDKGYFYVSYDDVLIGKENIVYTKIEPSTNYDNIYQSDWLGWVGRIGFGKDTAFFSNVYTTDKKETLEAVSFYATDMDTEYEVYVVEKFETESDFSKKRLITRGAFDYAGYYTIKFNTPIPVEGTFAVIVKVTTPDSLYPVAAEYDKEVAWLEDVDLSDGRGYMSFDGLSWESTEKVLESNVCLKAFTKN
;
A
#
# COMPACT_ATOMS: atom_id res chain seq x y z
N MET A 1 -33.90 70.41 32.81
CA MET A 1 -35.10 71.27 32.69
C MET A 1 -36.33 70.37 32.72
N LYS A 2 -37.21 70.60 33.68
CA LYS A 2 -38.52 69.94 33.83
C LYS A 2 -39.38 70.15 32.57
N ARG A 3 -40.17 69.15 32.19
CA ARG A 3 -41.59 69.33 31.81
C ARG A 3 -42.32 67.98 31.81
N THR A 4 -42.99 67.75 32.93
CA THR A 4 -44.10 66.83 33.11
C THR A 4 -45.34 67.39 32.40
N LEU A 5 -46.17 66.54 31.79
CA LEU A 5 -47.59 66.84 31.63
C LEU A 5 -48.43 65.61 31.98
N TYR A 6 -49.44 65.89 32.79
CA TYR A 6 -50.41 65.00 33.43
C TYR A 6 -51.46 64.50 32.42
N PHE A 7 -52.08 63.35 32.70
CA PHE A 7 -53.55 63.25 32.63
C PHE A 7 -54.09 62.24 33.64
N ILE A 8 -55.19 62.66 34.27
CA ILE A 8 -55.88 62.09 35.42
C ILE A 8 -56.94 61.08 34.98
N LEU A 9 -57.11 60.10 35.86
CA LEU A 9 -58.03 58.96 35.94
C LEU A 9 -59.53 59.32 35.99
N LEU A 10 -60.40 58.46 35.43
CA LEU A 10 -61.74 58.00 35.91
C LEU A 10 -62.38 57.16 34.77
N LEU A 11 -63.14 56.06 34.91
CA LEU A 11 -63.69 55.27 36.03
C LEU A 11 -64.19 53.91 35.46
N VAL A 12 -63.80 52.79 36.10
CA VAL A 12 -64.51 51.52 36.43
C VAL A 12 -65.62 50.96 35.50
N MET A 13 -65.48 49.69 35.06
CA MET A 13 -66.40 48.58 35.43
C MET A 13 -65.82 47.15 35.19
N ILE A 14 -65.66 46.43 36.32
CA ILE A 14 -66.05 45.04 36.65
C ILE A 14 -65.69 43.89 35.69
N GLY A 15 -64.98 42.88 36.21
CA GLY A 15 -65.05 41.50 35.67
C GLY A 15 -63.87 40.60 36.05
N SER A 16 -64.07 39.77 37.07
CA SER A 16 -63.10 38.89 37.75
C SER A 16 -62.76 37.58 37.02
N GLY A 17 -61.47 37.19 37.05
CA GLY A 17 -60.98 35.82 36.86
C GLY A 17 -59.45 35.73 37.05
N PRO A 18 -58.92 34.80 37.87
CA PRO A 18 -57.55 34.89 38.39
C PRO A 18 -56.48 34.57 37.34
N VAL A 19 -55.45 35.41 37.31
CA VAL A 19 -54.18 35.19 36.60
C VAL A 19 -53.38 34.13 37.34
N THR A 20 -53.38 32.90 36.84
CA THR A 20 -52.43 31.87 37.29
C THR A 20 -51.04 32.24 36.83
N HIS A 21 -50.12 32.36 37.79
CA HIS A 21 -48.70 32.56 37.54
C HIS A 21 -48.16 31.40 36.72
N TRP A 22 -47.68 31.69 35.51
CA TRP A 22 -46.94 30.75 34.69
C TRP A 22 -45.53 30.64 35.27
N VAL A 23 -45.23 29.50 35.89
CA VAL A 23 -43.85 29.06 36.11
C VAL A 23 -43.33 28.58 34.76
N PRO A 24 -42.21 29.10 34.22
CA PRO A 24 -41.65 28.57 32.99
C PRO A 24 -41.30 27.09 33.22
N LEU A 25 -41.86 26.20 32.41
CA LEU A 25 -41.34 24.84 32.30
C LEU A 25 -39.86 24.92 31.96
N GLY A 26 -39.07 24.15 32.71
CA GLY A 26 -37.65 23.99 32.45
C GLY A 26 -37.40 23.65 30.99
N SER A 27 -36.34 24.26 30.45
CA SER A 27 -35.74 23.91 29.17
C SER A 27 -35.56 22.39 29.09
N VAL A 28 -36.34 21.74 28.24
CA VAL A 28 -36.02 20.41 27.75
C VAL A 28 -34.76 20.59 26.90
N MET A 29 -33.60 20.24 27.46
CA MET A 29 -32.36 20.11 26.70
C MET A 29 -32.62 19.06 25.63
N ALA A 30 -32.75 19.49 24.37
CA ALA A 30 -32.79 18.59 23.23
C ALA A 30 -31.48 17.79 23.25
N SER A 31 -31.55 16.48 23.47
CA SER A 31 -30.35 15.65 23.42
C SER A 31 -29.86 15.63 21.97
N THR A 32 -28.81 16.38 21.66
CA THR A 32 -28.16 16.39 20.36
C THR A 32 -27.40 15.08 20.19
N LEU A 33 -27.54 14.49 19.00
CA LEU A 33 -26.76 13.34 18.57
C LEU A 33 -25.46 13.90 18.01
N ASP A 34 -24.33 13.61 18.66
CA ASP A 34 -23.05 14.21 18.29
C ASP A 34 -22.18 13.21 17.51
N VAL A 35 -21.41 13.70 16.55
CA VAL A 35 -20.47 12.89 15.75
C VAL A 35 -19.06 13.44 15.92
N TYR A 36 -18.11 12.56 16.23
CA TYR A 36 -16.70 12.91 16.42
C TYR A 36 -15.82 12.14 15.43
N LEU A 37 -14.86 12.83 14.82
CA LEU A 37 -13.82 12.29 13.95
C LEU A 37 -12.45 12.49 14.64
N ASN A 38 -11.76 11.42 15.04
CA ASN A 38 -10.50 11.50 15.81
C ASN A 38 -10.56 12.52 16.97
N ASN A 39 -11.63 12.44 17.78
CA ASN A 39 -11.96 13.35 18.89
C ASN A 39 -12.29 14.81 18.52
N GLN A 40 -12.44 15.14 17.24
CA GLN A 40 -12.96 16.44 16.79
C GLN A 40 -14.45 16.34 16.47
N GLU A 41 -15.25 17.22 17.05
CA GLU A 41 -16.70 17.26 16.80
C GLU A 41 -16.99 17.76 15.37
N VAL A 42 -17.89 17.07 14.67
CA VAL A 42 -18.45 17.53 13.40
C VAL A 42 -19.61 18.45 13.69
N VAL A 43 -19.50 19.70 13.24
CA VAL A 43 -20.56 20.69 13.43
C VAL A 43 -21.68 20.48 12.42
N PHE A 44 -22.89 20.25 12.93
CA PHE A 44 -24.12 20.20 12.13
C PHE A 44 -24.94 21.47 12.36
N ASN A 45 -25.61 21.93 11.31
CA ASN A 45 -26.49 23.09 11.39
C ASN A 45 -27.67 22.94 10.42
N ALA A 46 -28.57 23.93 10.42
CA ALA A 46 -29.74 23.93 9.56
C ALA A 46 -29.42 23.85 8.06
N ASP A 47 -28.22 24.30 7.63
CA ASP A 47 -27.76 24.31 6.23
C ASP A 47 -27.14 22.98 5.79
N TYR A 48 -26.48 22.26 6.71
CA TYR A 48 -25.89 20.94 6.46
C TYR A 48 -26.85 19.78 6.74
N GLY A 49 -27.90 20.01 7.54
CA GLY A 49 -28.77 18.95 8.05
C GLY A 49 -28.30 18.42 9.40
N MET A 50 -29.21 17.75 10.12
CA MET A 50 -28.95 17.24 11.46
C MET A 50 -28.94 15.71 11.44
N PRO A 51 -28.00 15.06 12.15
CA PRO A 51 -27.98 13.61 12.25
C PRO A 51 -29.23 13.11 13.00
N PHE A 52 -29.69 11.90 12.67
CA PHE A 52 -30.82 11.27 13.37
C PHE A 52 -30.66 9.75 13.42
N ILE A 53 -31.47 9.09 14.25
CA ILE A 53 -31.57 7.64 14.32
C ILE A 53 -32.84 7.22 13.60
N ASP A 54 -32.72 6.30 12.65
CA ASP A 54 -33.87 5.78 11.89
C ASP A 54 -34.65 4.69 12.65
N GLN A 55 -35.67 4.15 11.99
CA GLN A 55 -36.52 3.08 12.53
C GLN A 55 -35.78 1.74 12.71
N ALA A 56 -34.65 1.54 12.02
CA ALA A 56 -33.79 0.36 12.15
C ALA A 56 -32.72 0.52 13.26
N ASN A 57 -32.81 1.58 14.07
CA ASN A 57 -31.85 1.93 15.09
C ASN A 57 -30.43 2.12 14.51
N ARG A 58 -30.35 2.84 13.40
CA ARG A 58 -29.11 3.20 12.71
C ARG A 58 -28.97 4.72 12.64
N THR A 59 -27.75 5.19 12.86
CA THR A 59 -27.44 6.62 12.78
C THR A 59 -27.24 7.05 11.34
N LEU A 60 -28.14 7.91 10.87
CA LEU A 60 -28.06 8.57 9.57
C LEU A 60 -27.52 9.99 9.72
N ILE A 61 -26.59 10.34 8.85
CA ILE A 61 -25.88 11.62 8.87
C ILE A 61 -25.96 12.30 7.49
N PRO A 62 -25.88 13.64 7.42
CA PRO A 62 -25.67 14.31 6.14
C PRO A 62 -24.34 13.90 5.51
N PHE A 63 -24.40 13.33 4.31
CA PHE A 63 -23.25 12.76 3.59
C PHE A 63 -22.07 13.73 3.50
N ARG A 64 -22.34 14.94 2.98
CA ARG A 64 -21.28 15.91 2.71
C ARG A 64 -20.56 16.37 3.97
N ALA A 65 -21.29 16.70 5.04
CA ALA A 65 -20.73 17.29 6.24
C ALA A 65 -19.67 16.41 6.91
N VAL A 66 -19.95 15.11 7.05
CA VAL A 66 -19.02 14.18 7.69
C VAL A 66 -17.90 13.77 6.75
N LEU A 67 -18.18 13.54 5.46
CA LEU A 67 -17.17 13.05 4.53
C LEU A 67 -16.16 14.16 4.16
N GLU A 68 -16.60 15.41 4.04
CA GLU A 68 -15.67 16.54 3.87
C GLU A 68 -14.86 16.81 5.14
N ALA A 69 -15.48 16.74 6.33
CA ALA A 69 -14.75 16.84 7.60
C ALA A 69 -13.73 15.69 7.79
N PHE A 70 -14.05 14.51 7.25
CA PHE A 70 -13.15 13.37 7.16
C PHE A 70 -12.03 13.57 6.12
N GLY A 71 -12.11 14.59 5.26
CA GLY A 71 -11.11 14.88 4.23
C GLY A 71 -11.31 14.11 2.93
N ALA A 72 -12.51 13.58 2.66
CA ALA A 72 -12.88 13.01 1.37
C ALA A 72 -13.41 14.10 0.42
N LYS A 73 -13.18 13.92 -0.89
CA LYS A 73 -13.87 14.68 -1.93
C LYS A 73 -15.24 14.07 -2.16
N VAL A 74 -16.28 14.89 -2.23
CA VAL A 74 -17.67 14.44 -2.36
C VAL A 74 -18.25 14.89 -3.70
N GLN A 75 -18.88 13.97 -4.43
CA GLN A 75 -19.57 14.21 -5.69
C GLN A 75 -20.98 13.60 -5.68
N TRP A 76 -21.90 14.21 -6.41
CA TRP A 76 -23.24 13.68 -6.66
C TRP A 76 -23.39 13.34 -8.15
N ILE A 77 -23.87 12.14 -8.45
CA ILE A 77 -24.15 11.68 -9.82
C ILE A 77 -25.66 11.67 -10.04
N GLU A 78 -26.16 12.70 -10.72
CA GLU A 78 -27.60 12.94 -10.89
C GLU A 78 -28.30 11.79 -11.63
N ASN A 79 -27.73 11.33 -12.75
CA ASN A 79 -28.36 10.34 -13.62
C ASN A 79 -28.64 8.99 -12.93
N THR A 80 -27.81 8.63 -11.95
CA THR A 80 -27.89 7.34 -11.25
C THR A 80 -28.31 7.48 -9.79
N LYS A 81 -28.49 8.71 -9.29
CA LYS A 81 -28.76 9.04 -7.89
C LYS A 81 -27.76 8.36 -6.94
N VAL A 82 -26.47 8.60 -7.20
CA VAL A 82 -25.38 8.03 -6.41
C VAL A 82 -24.56 9.16 -5.78
N ALA A 83 -24.38 9.11 -4.47
CA ALA A 83 -23.42 9.95 -3.78
C ALA A 83 -22.06 9.25 -3.76
N VAL A 84 -21.00 9.93 -4.17
CA VAL A 84 -19.65 9.38 -4.27
C VAL A 84 -18.73 10.15 -3.33
N ALA A 85 -17.92 9.45 -2.55
CA ALA A 85 -16.85 10.03 -1.75
C ALA A 85 -15.52 9.37 -2.13
N THR A 86 -14.46 10.15 -2.28
CA THR A 86 -13.12 9.64 -2.62
C THR A 86 -12.09 10.18 -1.64
N LYS A 87 -11.27 9.30 -1.06
CA LYS A 87 -10.16 9.66 -0.17
C LYS A 87 -8.98 8.70 -0.39
N GLY A 88 -7.84 9.24 -0.82
CA GLY A 88 -6.72 8.39 -1.26
C GLY A 88 -7.09 7.59 -2.50
N SER A 89 -6.82 6.28 -2.49
CA SER A 89 -7.24 5.31 -3.51
C SER A 89 -8.67 4.78 -3.32
N VAL A 90 -9.32 5.10 -2.19
CA VAL A 90 -10.64 4.55 -1.86
C VAL A 90 -11.73 5.45 -2.42
N GLU A 91 -12.59 4.88 -3.26
CA GLU A 91 -13.87 5.45 -3.68
C GLU A 91 -15.01 4.70 -2.97
N VAL A 92 -15.96 5.42 -2.37
CA VAL A 92 -17.20 4.85 -1.83
C VAL A 92 -18.38 5.47 -2.55
N ARG A 93 -19.14 4.65 -3.27
CA ARG A 93 -20.36 5.02 -3.98
C ARG A 93 -21.57 4.53 -3.16
N VAL A 94 -22.50 5.43 -2.92
CA VAL A 94 -23.68 5.21 -2.10
C VAL A 94 -24.93 5.48 -2.94
N PRO A 95 -25.49 4.45 -3.59
CA PRO A 95 -26.76 4.57 -4.30
C PRO A 95 -27.92 4.84 -3.35
N ILE A 96 -28.80 5.78 -3.70
CA ILE A 96 -29.99 6.08 -2.88
C ILE A 96 -31.02 4.95 -2.99
N ASP A 97 -31.70 4.67 -1.87
CA ASP A 97 -32.74 3.64 -1.74
C ASP A 97 -32.26 2.20 -2.03
N LYS A 98 -30.96 1.94 -1.91
CA LYS A 98 -30.37 0.59 -2.00
C LYS A 98 -29.87 0.13 -0.63
N ASN A 99 -29.94 -1.18 -0.42
CA ASN A 99 -29.38 -1.86 0.76
C ASN A 99 -27.92 -2.27 0.52
N HIS A 100 -27.19 -1.55 -0.33
CA HIS A 100 -25.75 -1.73 -0.46
C HIS A 100 -25.05 -0.40 -0.74
N ILE A 101 -23.76 -0.35 -0.41
CA ILE A 101 -22.80 0.63 -0.91
C ILE A 101 -21.77 -0.11 -1.77
N ILE A 102 -20.94 0.65 -2.50
CA ILE A 102 -19.86 0.09 -3.32
C ILE A 102 -18.56 0.76 -2.88
N ARG A 103 -17.57 -0.02 -2.45
CA ARG A 103 -16.19 0.44 -2.20
C ARG A 103 -15.34 0.02 -3.40
N ASN A 104 -14.80 0.98 -4.14
CA ASN A 104 -14.16 0.78 -5.45
C ASN A 104 -15.11 -0.01 -6.36
N THR A 105 -14.86 -1.31 -6.53
CA THR A 105 -15.69 -2.25 -7.31
C THR A 105 -16.52 -3.20 -6.43
N LYS A 106 -16.24 -3.28 -5.13
CA LYS A 106 -16.85 -4.24 -4.19
C LYS A 106 -18.19 -3.75 -3.64
N LEU A 107 -19.22 -4.56 -3.79
CA LEU A 107 -20.53 -4.33 -3.18
C LEU A 107 -20.51 -4.73 -1.69
N ILE A 108 -20.95 -3.83 -0.82
CA ILE A 108 -21.05 -4.01 0.62
C ILE A 108 -22.53 -3.88 1.00
N GLU A 109 -23.14 -4.97 1.45
CA GLU A 109 -24.52 -4.98 1.94
C GLU A 109 -24.64 -4.16 3.24
N ILE A 110 -25.73 -3.41 3.37
CA ILE A 110 -26.04 -2.56 4.52
C ILE A 110 -27.46 -2.86 5.00
N ASP A 111 -27.67 -2.78 6.31
CA ASP A 111 -28.93 -3.12 6.97
C ASP A 111 -29.92 -1.94 7.05
N THR A 112 -29.52 -0.76 6.58
CA THR A 112 -30.38 0.38 6.34
C THR A 112 -29.91 1.13 5.09
N LYS A 113 -30.84 1.79 4.40
CA LYS A 113 -30.60 2.44 3.10
C LYS A 113 -30.25 3.92 3.25
N ALA A 114 -29.46 4.44 2.32
CA ALA A 114 -29.30 5.88 2.16
C ALA A 114 -30.57 6.52 1.60
N VAL A 115 -30.94 7.70 2.08
CA VAL A 115 -32.19 8.41 1.72
C VAL A 115 -31.92 9.87 1.40
N ILE A 116 -32.84 10.51 0.67
CA ILE A 116 -32.85 11.95 0.47
C ILE A 116 -33.95 12.57 1.34
N ILE A 117 -33.60 13.52 2.20
CA ILE A 117 -34.53 14.30 3.02
C ILE A 117 -34.17 15.77 2.84
N ASP A 118 -35.15 16.62 2.52
CA ASP A 118 -34.96 18.06 2.29
C ASP A 118 -33.79 18.39 1.33
N ASN A 119 -33.72 17.65 0.22
CA ASN A 119 -32.68 17.78 -0.81
C ASN A 119 -31.26 17.46 -0.30
N ARG A 120 -31.13 16.68 0.77
CA ARG A 120 -29.85 16.23 1.33
C ARG A 120 -29.78 14.71 1.38
N THR A 121 -28.62 14.18 1.01
CA THR A 121 -28.33 12.75 1.12
C THR A 121 -27.95 12.42 2.56
N TYR A 122 -28.72 11.52 3.16
CA TYR A 122 -28.45 10.93 4.47
C TYR A 122 -27.97 9.50 4.31
N ILE A 123 -26.87 9.18 5.00
CA ILE A 123 -26.20 7.88 4.88
C ILE A 123 -26.02 7.20 6.24
N PRO A 124 -25.94 5.86 6.27
CA PRO A 124 -25.57 5.13 7.48
C PRO A 124 -24.08 5.34 7.77
N ILE A 125 -23.76 6.12 8.81
CA ILE A 125 -22.38 6.55 9.09
C ILE A 125 -21.43 5.37 9.22
N ARG A 126 -21.83 4.32 9.96
CA ARG A 126 -21.00 3.15 10.22
C ARG A 126 -20.53 2.50 8.93
N ALA A 127 -21.47 2.14 8.05
CA ALA A 127 -21.17 1.44 6.81
C ALA A 127 -20.22 2.24 5.91
N VAL A 128 -20.46 3.54 5.77
CA VAL A 128 -19.64 4.39 4.90
C VAL A 128 -18.26 4.62 5.50
N MET A 129 -18.15 4.90 6.80
CA MET A 129 -16.85 5.14 7.44
C MET A 129 -16.00 3.86 7.55
N GLU A 130 -16.62 2.71 7.82
CA GLU A 130 -15.95 1.39 7.80
C GLU A 130 -15.48 1.00 6.39
N ALA A 131 -16.22 1.40 5.34
CA ALA A 131 -15.75 1.24 3.95
C ALA A 131 -14.47 2.04 3.65
N PHE A 132 -14.23 3.14 4.37
CA PHE A 132 -12.96 3.87 4.34
C PHE A 132 -11.90 3.33 5.31
N GLY A 133 -12.13 2.16 5.93
CA GLY A 133 -11.21 1.57 6.90
C GLY A 133 -11.23 2.23 8.28
N SER A 134 -12.24 3.06 8.58
CA SER A 134 -12.39 3.70 9.90
C SER A 134 -13.09 2.78 10.89
N LYS A 135 -12.76 2.88 12.18
CA LYS A 135 -13.51 2.25 13.28
C LYS A 135 -14.63 3.16 13.73
N VAL A 136 -15.85 2.63 13.88
CA VAL A 136 -17.01 3.39 14.37
C VAL A 136 -17.58 2.79 15.66
N GLU A 137 -17.65 3.62 16.69
CA GLU A 137 -18.17 3.26 18.01
C GLU A 137 -19.39 4.13 18.37
N TRP A 138 -20.37 3.53 19.02
CA TRP A 138 -21.52 4.23 19.60
C TRP A 138 -21.33 4.31 21.11
N ILE A 139 -21.39 5.53 21.66
CA ILE A 139 -21.23 5.82 23.07
C ILE A 139 -22.60 6.18 23.65
N GLU A 140 -23.27 5.17 24.20
CA GLU A 140 -24.68 5.20 24.63
C GLU A 140 -24.99 6.36 25.61
N ASN A 141 -24.18 6.50 26.66
CA ASN A 141 -24.39 7.50 27.71
C ASN A 141 -24.22 8.95 27.24
N GLN A 142 -23.60 9.15 26.06
CA GLN A 142 -23.37 10.47 25.46
C GLN A 142 -24.19 10.68 24.20
N LYS A 143 -24.97 9.67 23.75
CA LYS A 143 -25.63 9.66 22.43
C LYS A 143 -24.68 10.11 21.31
N ARG A 144 -23.47 9.54 21.30
CA ARG A 144 -22.37 9.99 20.45
C ARG A 144 -21.90 8.88 19.51
N VAL A 145 -21.67 9.23 18.26
CA VAL A 145 -20.88 8.40 17.34
C VAL A 145 -19.43 8.87 17.36
N SER A 146 -18.50 7.98 17.68
CA SER A 146 -17.06 8.22 17.60
C SER A 146 -16.47 7.45 16.44
N VAL A 147 -15.87 8.15 15.50
CA VAL A 147 -15.13 7.56 14.39
C VAL A 147 -13.64 7.76 14.63
N THR A 148 -12.93 6.66 14.76
CA THR A 148 -11.48 6.64 14.88
C THR A 148 -10.91 6.07 13.61
N TYR A 149 -10.02 6.80 12.97
CA TYR A 149 -9.31 6.34 11.79
C TYR A 149 -7.84 6.65 11.97
N GLU A 150 -6.98 5.82 11.37
CA GLU A 150 -5.62 6.26 11.15
C GLU A 150 -5.70 7.51 10.27
N ALA A 151 -5.56 8.66 10.91
CA ALA A 151 -4.94 9.77 10.25
C ALA A 151 -3.51 9.32 10.00
N ALA A 152 -3.28 8.56 8.92
CA ALA A 152 -2.09 8.81 8.13
C ALA A 152 -2.06 10.34 8.06
N PRO A 153 -1.00 11.01 8.56
CA PRO A 153 -0.95 12.46 8.52
C PRO A 153 -1.38 12.82 7.11
N ILE A 154 -2.55 13.44 6.99
CA ILE A 154 -3.01 13.78 5.66
C ILE A 154 -2.02 14.86 5.31
N ILE A 155 -1.02 14.49 4.53
CA ILE A 155 -0.33 15.42 3.67
C ILE A 155 -1.40 15.82 2.65
N SER A 156 -2.41 16.57 3.13
CA SER A 156 -3.61 16.97 2.38
C SER A 156 -3.24 17.87 1.23
N ARG A 157 -2.03 18.44 1.34
CA ARG A 157 -1.26 19.02 0.28
C ARG A 157 0.16 18.46 0.36
N LEU A 158 0.57 17.73 -0.68
CA LEU A 158 1.99 17.42 -0.89
C LEU A 158 2.75 18.75 -0.93
N PRO A 159 3.85 18.90 -0.17
CA PRO A 159 4.67 20.10 -0.27
C PRO A 159 5.17 20.24 -1.72
N GLU A 160 5.38 21.48 -2.17
CA GLU A 160 5.92 21.72 -3.51
C GLU A 160 7.34 21.17 -3.64
N VAL A 161 8.10 21.13 -2.53
CA VAL A 161 9.46 20.58 -2.49
C VAL A 161 9.59 19.64 -1.29
N TYR A 162 10.17 18.47 -1.51
CA TYR A 162 10.54 17.53 -0.46
C TYR A 162 11.81 16.80 -0.86
N ASP A 163 12.74 16.64 0.07
CA ASP A 163 14.06 16.08 -0.23
C ASP A 163 14.59 15.31 0.98
N LEU A 164 14.77 14.00 0.81
CA LEU A 164 15.27 13.11 1.86
C LEU A 164 16.70 13.47 2.29
N ARG A 165 17.49 14.14 1.44
CA ARG A 165 18.84 14.64 1.78
C ARG A 165 18.80 15.63 2.93
N ASN A 166 17.79 16.51 2.94
CA ASN A 166 17.66 17.57 3.94
C ASN A 166 17.24 17.07 5.33
N ILE A 167 16.77 15.83 5.42
CA ILE A 167 16.31 15.20 6.67
C ILE A 167 17.13 13.96 7.05
N GLY A 168 18.27 13.73 6.40
CA GLY A 168 19.19 12.64 6.74
C GLY A 168 18.64 11.24 6.45
N LYS A 169 17.75 11.09 5.46
CA LYS A 169 17.17 9.80 5.06
C LYS A 169 17.82 9.21 3.79
N VAL A 170 19.09 9.50 3.57
CA VAL A 170 19.90 8.94 2.48
C VAL A 170 21.32 8.63 2.97
N THR A 171 21.92 7.58 2.42
CA THR A 171 23.34 7.22 2.60
C THR A 171 24.22 7.95 1.57
N PRO A 172 25.56 7.98 1.76
CA PRO A 172 26.48 8.48 0.73
C PRO A 172 26.28 7.78 -0.62
N VAL A 173 26.39 8.52 -1.74
CA VAL A 173 26.25 7.93 -3.08
C VAL A 173 27.46 7.04 -3.39
N LYS A 174 27.17 5.78 -3.73
CA LYS A 174 28.16 4.76 -4.12
C LYS A 174 28.39 4.77 -5.65
N ASP A 175 29.34 3.98 -6.11
CA ASP A 175 29.76 3.89 -7.51
C ASP A 175 29.70 2.44 -8.00
N GLN A 176 28.86 2.17 -8.99
CA GLN A 176 28.69 0.86 -9.60
C GLN A 176 29.80 0.49 -10.58
N LEU A 177 30.74 1.40 -10.87
CA LEU A 177 31.80 1.18 -11.85
C LEU A 177 31.24 0.76 -13.22
N ASP A 178 32.03 0.08 -14.04
CA ASP A 178 31.62 -0.39 -15.37
C ASP A 178 30.86 -1.73 -15.29
N ILE A 179 29.96 -1.88 -14.31
CA ILE A 179 29.21 -3.11 -14.03
C ILE A 179 27.70 -2.84 -14.18
N GLY A 180 26.96 -3.81 -14.74
CA GLY A 180 25.50 -3.77 -14.93
C GLY A 180 24.64 -3.84 -13.66
N ALA A 181 25.11 -3.33 -12.51
CA ALA A 181 24.49 -3.53 -11.20
C ALA A 181 23.55 -2.40 -10.72
N CYS A 182 23.18 -1.43 -11.58
CA CYS A 182 22.34 -0.27 -11.19
C CYS A 182 21.07 -0.64 -10.41
N TRP A 183 20.43 -1.75 -10.78
CA TRP A 183 19.24 -2.30 -10.14
C TRP A 183 19.48 -2.70 -8.67
N ALA A 184 20.66 -3.26 -8.35
CA ALA A 184 21.05 -3.61 -6.99
C ALA A 184 21.31 -2.34 -6.15
N PHE A 185 22.03 -1.36 -6.70
CA PHE A 185 22.25 -0.06 -6.05
C PHE A 185 20.94 0.69 -5.80
N ALA A 186 20.01 0.68 -6.77
CA ALA A 186 18.73 1.35 -6.61
C ALA A 186 17.87 0.65 -5.55
N THR A 187 17.83 -0.68 -5.55
CA THR A 187 17.13 -1.47 -4.54
C THR A 187 17.67 -1.20 -3.14
N LEU A 188 18.97 -1.39 -2.93
CA LEU A 188 19.58 -1.26 -1.62
C LEU A 188 19.58 0.19 -1.15
N GLY A 189 19.79 1.15 -2.04
CA GLY A 189 19.65 2.58 -1.72
C GLY A 189 18.23 2.97 -1.30
N ALA A 190 17.19 2.34 -1.86
CA ALA A 190 15.80 2.54 -1.42
C ALA A 190 15.54 1.92 -0.04
N ILE A 191 16.07 0.72 0.22
CA ILE A 191 15.96 0.03 1.52
C ILE A 191 16.71 0.79 2.63
N GLU A 192 17.95 1.21 2.39
CA GLU A 192 18.72 2.01 3.34
C GLU A 192 17.98 3.31 3.69
N SER A 193 17.38 3.95 2.69
CA SER A 193 16.59 5.16 2.88
C SER A 193 15.35 4.95 3.76
N SER A 194 14.73 3.77 3.69
CA SER A 194 13.54 3.47 4.50
C SER A 194 13.86 3.14 5.96
N LEU A 195 15.08 2.67 6.23
CA LEU A 195 15.61 2.39 7.56
C LEU A 195 16.13 3.66 8.27
N LEU A 196 16.63 4.64 7.52
CA LEU A 196 17.14 5.89 8.05
C LEU A 196 16.03 6.80 8.61
N PRO A 197 16.35 7.71 9.55
CA PRO A 197 17.62 7.81 10.27
C PRO A 197 17.72 6.80 11.45
N GLY A 198 16.75 5.88 11.58
CA GLY A 198 16.64 5.00 12.73
C GLY A 198 17.68 3.89 12.77
N GLN A 199 17.91 3.23 11.64
CA GLN A 199 18.93 2.20 11.47
C GLN A 199 19.82 2.59 10.28
N VAL A 200 21.13 2.45 10.48
CA VAL A 200 22.13 2.74 9.46
C VAL A 200 22.70 1.41 9.01
N PHE A 201 22.52 1.12 7.73
CA PHE A 201 23.12 -0.02 7.07
C PHE A 201 23.89 0.47 5.84
N ASP A 202 24.91 -0.32 5.51
CA ASP A 202 25.63 -0.25 4.25
C ASP A 202 25.56 -1.66 3.66
N PHE A 203 24.61 -1.89 2.76
CA PHE A 203 24.35 -3.22 2.20
C PHE A 203 25.22 -3.49 0.98
N SER A 204 25.57 -4.75 0.75
CA SER A 204 26.39 -5.17 -0.38
C SER A 204 25.55 -5.31 -1.66
N GLU A 205 25.82 -4.43 -2.63
CA GLU A 205 25.32 -4.58 -4.00
C GLU A 205 25.94 -5.77 -4.73
N ASP A 206 27.17 -6.16 -4.37
CA ASP A 206 27.89 -7.26 -5.01
C ASP A 206 27.21 -8.59 -4.71
N HIS A 207 26.90 -8.85 -3.44
CA HIS A 207 26.23 -10.07 -3.04
C HIS A 207 24.87 -10.22 -3.73
N MET A 208 24.09 -9.13 -3.83
CA MET A 208 22.81 -9.16 -4.53
C MET A 208 22.99 -9.46 -6.02
N SER A 209 23.93 -8.78 -6.67
CA SER A 209 24.13 -8.88 -8.12
C SER A 209 24.89 -10.12 -8.58
N LEU A 210 25.53 -10.86 -7.66
CA LEU A 210 26.19 -12.14 -7.94
C LEU A 210 25.43 -13.37 -7.42
N ASN A 211 24.56 -13.22 -6.41
CA ASN A 211 23.84 -14.35 -5.79
C ASN A 211 22.32 -14.25 -5.92
N HIS A 212 21.80 -13.53 -6.92
CA HIS A 212 20.36 -13.48 -7.21
C HIS A 212 19.78 -14.80 -7.71
N GLY A 213 20.63 -15.74 -8.17
CA GLY A 213 20.23 -17.12 -8.51
C GLY A 213 19.52 -17.28 -9.86
N TYR A 214 19.40 -16.22 -10.65
CA TYR A 214 18.98 -16.33 -12.05
C TYR A 214 20.22 -16.63 -12.91
N ASN A 215 20.02 -17.28 -14.07
CA ASN A 215 21.10 -17.55 -15.01
C ASN A 215 21.40 -16.29 -15.85
N LEU A 216 21.88 -15.25 -15.17
CA LEU A 216 22.29 -13.96 -15.70
C LEU A 216 23.62 -13.57 -15.07
N THR A 217 24.51 -13.01 -15.88
CA THR A 217 25.74 -12.38 -15.40
C THR A 217 25.44 -10.98 -14.85
N GLN A 218 26.32 -10.47 -13.99
CA GLN A 218 26.23 -9.12 -13.42
C GLN A 218 26.08 -8.02 -14.48
N ASN A 219 26.64 -8.22 -15.68
CA ASN A 219 26.61 -7.26 -16.80
C ASN A 219 25.38 -7.36 -17.69
N GLU A 220 24.62 -8.44 -17.61
CA GLU A 220 23.32 -8.55 -18.32
C GLU A 220 22.23 -7.74 -17.62
N GLY A 221 22.50 -7.25 -16.41
CA GLY A 221 21.62 -6.37 -15.67
C GLY A 221 20.56 -7.12 -14.87
N GLY A 222 19.53 -6.39 -14.47
CA GLY A 222 18.44 -6.91 -13.66
C GLY A 222 17.41 -5.84 -13.37
N ASP A 223 16.41 -6.19 -12.56
CA ASP A 223 15.30 -5.31 -12.20
C ASP A 223 14.85 -5.54 -10.74
N PHE A 224 13.80 -4.83 -10.33
CA PHE A 224 13.25 -5.01 -8.98
C PHE A 224 12.64 -6.39 -8.74
N GLN A 225 12.25 -7.15 -9.78
CA GLN A 225 11.68 -8.50 -9.60
C GLN A 225 12.77 -9.47 -9.15
N ILE A 226 13.93 -9.43 -9.82
CA ILE A 226 15.13 -10.19 -9.44
C ILE A 226 15.54 -9.83 -8.01
N SER A 227 15.59 -8.53 -7.72
CA SER A 227 15.92 -8.02 -6.39
C SER A 227 14.94 -8.52 -5.33
N LEU A 228 13.64 -8.44 -5.61
CA LEU A 228 12.60 -8.83 -4.68
C LEU A 228 12.59 -10.33 -4.42
N ALA A 229 12.88 -11.18 -5.42
CA ALA A 229 13.04 -12.62 -5.23
C ALA A 229 14.22 -12.94 -4.28
N TYR A 230 15.37 -12.33 -4.53
CA TYR A 230 16.57 -12.46 -3.69
C TYR A 230 16.30 -12.04 -2.22
N LEU A 231 15.57 -10.95 -2.01
CA LEU A 231 15.19 -10.45 -0.68
C LEU A 231 14.13 -11.34 0.00
N ALA A 232 13.08 -11.73 -0.73
CA ALA A 232 11.96 -12.51 -0.20
C ALA A 232 12.36 -13.94 0.22
N ARG A 233 13.40 -14.50 -0.39
CA ARG A 233 13.95 -15.82 -0.04
C ARG A 233 15.05 -15.79 1.03
N TRP A 234 15.34 -14.61 1.58
CA TRP A 234 16.40 -14.34 2.57
C TRP A 234 17.82 -14.67 2.12
N SER A 235 18.12 -14.57 0.82
CA SER A 235 19.51 -14.58 0.36
C SER A 235 20.26 -13.30 0.78
N GLY A 236 19.54 -12.23 1.13
CA GLY A 236 20.11 -11.02 1.71
C GLY A 236 19.04 -10.02 2.15
N PRO A 237 19.39 -8.72 2.28
CA PRO A 237 20.68 -8.14 1.94
C PRO A 237 21.76 -8.49 2.97
N VAL A 238 23.03 -8.54 2.54
CA VAL A 238 24.20 -8.72 3.43
C VAL A 238 24.94 -7.39 3.55
N LEU A 239 25.93 -7.29 4.45
CA LEU A 239 26.68 -6.04 4.64
C LEU A 239 27.80 -5.88 3.61
N GLU A 240 28.04 -4.64 3.17
CA GLU A 240 29.18 -4.28 2.32
C GLU A 240 30.52 -4.67 2.95
N SER A 241 30.63 -4.65 4.29
CA SER A 241 31.83 -5.09 5.00
C SER A 241 32.08 -6.61 4.93
N GLU A 242 31.07 -7.40 4.60
CA GLU A 242 31.16 -8.86 4.47
C GLU A 242 31.38 -9.30 3.03
N ASP A 243 30.89 -8.51 2.06
CA ASP A 243 31.00 -8.77 0.63
C ASP A 243 31.24 -7.46 -0.15
N PRO A 244 32.51 -7.00 -0.25
CA PRO A 244 32.82 -5.68 -0.80
C PRO A 244 32.60 -5.58 -2.31
N TYR A 245 32.07 -4.44 -2.77
CA TYR A 245 31.74 -4.24 -4.17
C TYR A 245 32.95 -4.20 -5.12
N GLY A 246 32.81 -4.91 -6.25
CA GLY A 246 33.69 -4.75 -7.41
C GLY A 246 35.02 -5.51 -7.36
N ASP A 247 35.19 -6.44 -6.42
CA ASP A 247 36.35 -7.35 -6.40
C ASP A 247 36.14 -8.65 -7.20
N GLY A 248 34.89 -8.91 -7.61
CA GLY A 248 34.49 -10.08 -8.39
C GLY A 248 34.44 -11.38 -7.58
N ILE A 249 34.40 -11.28 -6.26
CA ILE A 249 34.39 -12.41 -5.32
C ILE A 249 33.17 -12.25 -4.43
N SER A 250 32.33 -13.28 -4.37
CA SER A 250 31.20 -13.28 -3.45
C SER A 250 30.99 -14.63 -2.79
N ASN A 251 30.58 -14.60 -1.52
CA ASN A 251 30.28 -15.80 -0.74
C ASN A 251 28.75 -16.02 -0.67
N PRO A 252 28.18 -16.99 -1.42
CA PRO A 252 26.74 -17.25 -1.44
C PRO A 252 26.15 -17.72 -0.09
N ASN A 253 27.00 -18.06 0.88
CA ASN A 253 26.57 -18.59 2.18
C ASN A 253 26.43 -17.51 3.26
N LEU A 254 26.70 -16.24 2.94
CA LEU A 254 26.47 -15.14 3.87
C LEU A 254 24.99 -15.06 4.28
N LYS A 255 24.76 -14.50 5.46
CA LYS A 255 23.42 -14.43 6.05
C LYS A 255 22.88 -13.02 5.92
N ALA A 256 21.59 -12.92 5.66
CA ALA A 256 20.91 -11.64 5.58
C ALA A 256 21.08 -10.85 6.89
N ALA A 257 21.48 -9.59 6.76
CA ALA A 257 21.59 -8.64 7.88
C ALA A 257 20.21 -8.12 8.31
N ALA A 258 19.23 -8.13 7.41
CA ALA A 258 17.85 -7.77 7.65
C ALA A 258 16.92 -8.58 6.75
N HIS A 259 15.64 -8.69 7.10
CA HIS A 259 14.63 -9.37 6.28
C HIS A 259 13.61 -8.35 5.78
N VAL A 260 13.44 -8.29 4.45
CA VAL A 260 12.35 -7.54 3.83
C VAL A 260 11.07 -8.34 4.00
N GLN A 261 10.06 -7.73 4.61
CA GLN A 261 8.77 -8.34 4.92
C GLN A 261 7.60 -7.69 4.20
N GLU A 262 7.83 -6.54 3.55
CA GLU A 262 6.84 -5.90 2.69
C GLU A 262 7.54 -5.00 1.67
N ALA A 263 7.14 -5.16 0.41
CA ALA A 263 7.51 -4.28 -0.68
C ALA A 263 6.28 -4.02 -1.57
N ILE A 264 6.00 -2.75 -1.86
CA ILE A 264 4.83 -2.30 -2.59
C ILE A 264 5.23 -1.80 -3.97
N ILE A 265 4.52 -2.27 -5.01
CA ILE A 265 4.65 -1.79 -6.39
C ILE A 265 3.59 -0.71 -6.63
N LEU A 266 4.04 0.51 -6.91
CA LEU A 266 3.14 1.65 -7.07
C LEU A 266 2.64 1.78 -8.52
N PRO A 267 1.38 2.22 -8.73
CA PRO A 267 0.81 2.37 -10.06
C PRO A 267 1.64 3.29 -10.96
N SER A 268 1.68 2.93 -12.23
CA SER A 268 2.43 3.66 -13.25
C SER A 268 2.00 5.13 -13.29
N LYS A 269 2.99 6.02 -13.22
CA LYS A 269 2.86 7.49 -13.28
C LYS A 269 1.96 8.10 -12.21
N ASP A 270 1.62 7.39 -11.14
CA ASP A 270 0.94 7.99 -9.98
C ASP A 270 1.93 8.77 -9.11
N TYR A 271 2.25 9.99 -9.54
CA TYR A 271 3.19 10.87 -8.85
C TYR A 271 2.73 11.24 -7.44
N SER A 272 1.42 11.21 -7.18
CA SER A 272 0.94 11.46 -5.83
C SER A 272 1.22 10.28 -4.91
N ALA A 273 1.08 9.04 -5.41
CA ALA A 273 1.46 7.84 -4.67
C ALA A 273 2.97 7.77 -4.44
N ILE A 274 3.78 8.04 -5.46
CA ILE A 274 5.25 8.10 -5.34
C ILE A 274 5.67 9.12 -4.27
N LYS A 275 5.17 10.36 -4.35
CA LYS A 275 5.49 11.41 -3.37
C LYS A 275 5.06 11.02 -1.94
N ARG A 276 3.88 10.41 -1.78
CA ARG A 276 3.44 9.89 -0.47
C ARG A 276 4.33 8.76 0.04
N ALA A 277 4.75 7.85 -0.84
CA ALA A 277 5.66 6.75 -0.49
C ALA A 277 7.02 7.29 -0.03
N ILE A 278 7.56 8.30 -0.73
CA ILE A 278 8.80 8.98 -0.36
C ILE A 278 8.73 9.59 1.04
N MET A 279 7.63 10.30 1.34
CA MET A 279 7.46 10.92 2.66
C MET A 279 7.26 9.88 3.78
N LYS A 280 6.52 8.81 3.50
CA LYS A 280 6.13 7.82 4.52
C LYS A 280 7.22 6.80 4.79
N TYR A 281 7.85 6.29 3.74
CA TYR A 281 8.74 5.13 3.82
C TYR A 281 10.18 5.57 3.56
N GLY A 282 10.49 6.10 2.39
CA GLY A 282 11.85 6.45 1.99
C GLY A 282 11.97 6.42 0.46
N GLY A 283 13.19 6.27 -0.05
CA GLY A 283 13.44 6.23 -1.49
C GLY A 283 12.54 5.24 -2.25
N VAL A 284 12.13 5.63 -3.47
CA VAL A 284 11.36 4.78 -4.40
C VAL A 284 12.26 4.43 -5.58
N GLN A 285 12.52 3.15 -5.80
CA GLN A 285 13.25 2.69 -6.98
C GLN A 285 12.38 2.86 -8.23
N THR A 286 13.00 3.30 -9.31
CA THR A 286 12.36 3.45 -10.62
C THR A 286 13.38 3.36 -11.74
N SER A 287 12.89 3.20 -12.97
CA SER A 287 13.74 3.01 -14.15
C SER A 287 13.62 4.19 -15.12
N ILE A 288 14.75 4.49 -15.77
CA ILE A 288 14.89 5.50 -16.82
C ILE A 288 15.64 4.91 -18.01
N HIS A 289 15.78 5.68 -19.09
CA HIS A 289 16.60 5.31 -20.24
C HIS A 289 17.72 6.32 -20.44
N ILE A 290 18.97 5.86 -20.37
CA ILE A 290 20.16 6.65 -20.68
C ILE A 290 20.75 6.23 -22.02
N ARG A 291 21.53 7.13 -22.63
CA ARG A 291 22.02 6.94 -24.01
C ARG A 291 23.07 5.83 -24.10
N ASP A 292 24.07 5.87 -23.24
CA ASP A 292 25.17 4.90 -23.24
C ASP A 292 25.42 4.42 -21.81
N ILE A 293 24.94 3.21 -21.51
CA ILE A 293 25.12 2.60 -20.20
C ILE A 293 26.57 2.21 -19.93
N ALA A 294 27.32 1.81 -20.98
CA ALA A 294 28.70 1.37 -20.84
C ALA A 294 29.64 2.53 -20.53
N GLN A 295 29.31 3.73 -21.01
CA GLN A 295 30.04 4.96 -20.69
C GLN A 295 29.41 5.75 -19.54
N GLN A 296 28.34 5.25 -18.93
CA GLN A 296 27.55 5.96 -17.91
C GLN A 296 27.09 7.36 -18.38
N GLU A 297 26.82 7.51 -19.68
CA GLU A 297 26.45 8.78 -20.30
C GLU A 297 24.94 8.91 -20.52
N LEU A 298 24.36 9.93 -19.88
CA LEU A 298 22.97 10.31 -20.12
C LEU A 298 22.77 11.01 -21.48
N GLY A 299 23.85 11.46 -22.13
CA GLY A 299 23.84 12.07 -23.46
C GLY A 299 23.08 13.42 -23.53
N ASP A 300 22.58 13.75 -24.73
CA ASP A 300 21.94 15.04 -25.04
C ASP A 300 20.67 15.34 -24.22
N ALA A 301 20.11 14.33 -23.55
CA ALA A 301 18.97 14.46 -22.65
C ALA A 301 19.35 15.06 -21.28
N TYR A 302 20.65 15.17 -20.97
CA TYR A 302 21.16 15.69 -19.71
C TYR A 302 21.81 17.06 -19.85
N ASN A 303 21.44 17.99 -18.97
CA ASN A 303 22.09 19.28 -18.81
C ASN A 303 23.05 19.25 -17.62
N PRO A 304 24.37 19.21 -17.82
CA PRO A 304 25.33 19.12 -16.72
C PRO A 304 25.46 20.42 -15.91
N LYS A 305 24.95 21.56 -16.40
CA LYS A 305 25.02 22.84 -15.65
C LYS A 305 23.99 22.94 -14.54
N THR A 306 22.86 22.27 -14.71
CA THR A 306 21.70 22.29 -13.82
C THR A 306 21.37 20.90 -13.27
N PHE A 307 22.09 19.88 -13.73
CA PHE A 307 21.88 18.47 -13.40
C PHE A 307 20.48 17.99 -13.80
N ALA A 308 19.93 18.53 -14.89
CA ALA A 308 18.57 18.28 -15.35
C ALA A 308 18.53 17.23 -16.45
N PHE A 309 17.70 16.20 -16.30
CA PHE A 309 17.54 15.11 -17.25
C PHE A 309 16.09 15.01 -17.76
N TYR A 310 15.93 14.91 -19.07
CA TYR A 310 14.63 14.68 -19.68
C TYR A 310 14.74 13.83 -20.95
N TYR A 311 14.34 12.57 -20.85
CA TYR A 311 14.24 11.67 -21.98
C TYR A 311 12.82 11.63 -22.55
N LYS A 312 12.73 11.77 -23.87
CA LYS A 312 11.47 11.81 -24.66
C LYS A 312 11.40 10.76 -25.77
N GLY A 313 12.34 9.81 -25.77
CA GLY A 313 12.43 8.79 -26.80
C GLY A 313 11.40 7.67 -26.63
N GLN A 314 11.62 6.55 -27.32
CA GLN A 314 10.72 5.39 -27.32
C GLN A 314 11.43 4.09 -26.88
N SER A 315 12.73 4.15 -26.63
CA SER A 315 13.48 3.01 -26.10
C SER A 315 12.97 2.59 -24.71
N LEU A 316 13.11 1.30 -24.43
CA LEU A 316 12.84 0.69 -23.13
C LEU A 316 13.81 1.22 -22.06
N PRO A 317 13.44 1.16 -20.77
CA PRO A 317 14.36 1.49 -19.68
C PRO A 317 15.63 0.63 -19.74
N ASN A 318 16.75 1.19 -19.30
CA ASN A 318 18.04 0.49 -19.20
C ASN A 318 18.86 0.92 -17.97
N HIS A 319 18.32 1.75 -17.08
CA HIS A 319 19.05 2.21 -15.90
C HIS A 319 18.09 2.48 -14.74
N ASP A 320 18.45 2.00 -13.55
CA ASP A 320 17.64 2.15 -12.34
C ASP A 320 18.23 3.23 -11.42
N VAL A 321 17.33 3.98 -10.79
CA VAL A 321 17.66 5.07 -9.86
C VAL A 321 16.68 5.10 -8.70
N VAL A 322 17.02 5.85 -7.64
CA VAL A 322 16.13 6.05 -6.49
C VAL A 322 15.58 7.46 -6.50
N ILE A 323 14.26 7.61 -6.59
CA ILE A 323 13.60 8.90 -6.32
C ILE A 323 13.68 9.16 -4.82
N VAL A 324 14.41 10.20 -4.43
CA VAL A 324 14.64 10.61 -3.03
C VAL A 324 13.94 11.92 -2.69
N GLY A 325 13.15 12.48 -3.60
CA GLY A 325 12.50 13.75 -3.41
C GLY A 325 11.92 14.31 -4.69
N TRP A 326 11.44 15.53 -4.60
CA TRP A 326 10.91 16.28 -5.73
C TRP A 326 10.94 17.79 -5.49
N ASP A 327 10.86 18.53 -6.59
CA ASP A 327 10.68 19.98 -6.62
C ASP A 327 9.69 20.32 -7.75
N ASP A 328 8.45 20.67 -7.39
CA ASP A 328 7.38 21.08 -8.30
C ASP A 328 7.67 22.41 -9.01
N THR A 329 8.62 23.20 -8.48
CA THR A 329 9.00 24.51 -9.00
C THR A 329 10.25 24.47 -9.89
N TYR A 330 10.91 23.31 -10.00
CA TYR A 330 12.13 23.15 -10.78
C TYR A 330 11.90 23.57 -12.24
N SER A 331 12.64 24.60 -12.69
CA SER A 331 12.34 25.30 -13.93
C SER A 331 12.50 24.42 -15.17
N ALA A 332 11.50 24.44 -16.07
CA ALA A 332 11.59 23.81 -17.39
C ALA A 332 12.77 24.35 -18.22
N SER A 333 13.24 25.57 -17.97
CA SER A 333 14.42 26.13 -18.63
C SER A 333 15.74 25.48 -18.22
N ASN A 334 15.75 24.66 -17.16
CA ASN A 334 16.94 23.96 -16.70
C ASN A 334 17.29 22.78 -17.62
N PHE A 335 16.34 22.24 -18.39
CA PHE A 335 16.57 21.08 -19.26
C PHE A 335 17.15 21.50 -20.62
N THR A 336 17.90 20.60 -21.28
CA THR A 336 18.45 20.85 -22.63
C THR A 336 17.34 21.09 -23.66
N THR A 337 16.28 20.28 -23.57
CA THR A 337 15.00 20.51 -24.23
C THR A 337 13.97 20.83 -23.14
N PRO A 338 13.29 21.99 -23.17
CA PRO A 338 12.29 22.31 -22.16
C PRO A 338 11.11 21.32 -22.15
N PRO A 339 10.73 20.76 -20.98
CA PRO A 339 9.49 20.01 -20.80
C PRO A 339 8.23 20.90 -20.89
N LEU A 340 7.04 20.29 -20.85
CA LEU A 340 5.76 21.00 -20.97
C LEU A 340 5.42 21.81 -19.71
N ARG A 341 6.02 21.46 -18.57
CA ARG A 341 5.81 22.09 -17.26
C ARG A 341 7.10 22.15 -16.45
N ASN A 342 7.12 23.04 -15.46
CA ASN A 342 8.07 22.95 -14.37
C ASN A 342 7.81 21.68 -13.54
N GLY A 343 8.81 21.24 -12.82
CA GLY A 343 8.72 20.13 -11.89
C GLY A 343 9.63 18.98 -12.24
N ALA A 344 10.33 18.46 -11.23
CA ALA A 344 11.22 17.33 -11.37
C ALA A 344 11.21 16.45 -10.12
N PHE A 345 11.49 15.16 -10.32
CA PHE A 345 11.94 14.28 -9.26
C PHE A 345 13.42 14.49 -9.00
N ILE A 346 13.84 14.37 -7.74
CA ILE A 346 15.24 14.34 -7.32
C ILE A 346 15.64 12.88 -7.25
N CYS A 347 16.55 12.45 -8.12
CA CYS A 347 16.98 11.08 -8.22
C CYS A 347 18.42 10.92 -7.72
N ARG A 348 18.66 9.90 -6.91
CA ARG A 348 19.97 9.38 -6.56
C ARG A 348 20.42 8.42 -7.65
N ASN A 349 21.62 8.63 -8.17
CA ASN A 349 22.27 7.74 -9.12
C ASN A 349 23.28 6.83 -8.39
N SER A 350 23.92 5.95 -9.14
CA SER A 350 24.95 4.98 -8.70
C SER A 350 26.28 5.19 -9.43
N TYR A 351 26.56 6.40 -9.93
CA TYR A 351 27.80 6.76 -10.64
C TYR A 351 28.74 7.61 -9.77
N GLY A 352 28.76 7.32 -8.46
CA GLY A 352 29.60 8.02 -7.51
C GLY A 352 29.21 9.48 -7.26
N THR A 353 29.98 10.14 -6.40
CA THR A 353 29.72 11.52 -5.98
C THR A 353 30.23 12.58 -6.97
N THR A 354 30.97 12.19 -7.99
CA THR A 354 31.46 13.10 -9.04
C THR A 354 30.40 13.37 -10.11
N PHE A 355 29.43 12.47 -10.26
CA PHE A 355 28.29 12.65 -11.15
C PHE A 355 27.32 13.71 -10.61
N GLY A 356 26.81 14.58 -11.49
CA GLY A 356 25.72 15.51 -11.17
C GLY A 356 25.93 16.37 -9.92
N ASP A 357 24.85 16.56 -9.16
CA ASP A 357 24.86 17.21 -7.86
C ASP A 357 25.25 16.21 -6.76
N LYS A 358 26.54 15.88 -6.66
CA LYS A 358 27.07 14.93 -5.66
C LYS A 358 26.43 13.53 -5.72
N GLY A 359 26.21 13.03 -6.93
CA GLY A 359 25.56 11.77 -7.23
C GLY A 359 24.04 11.87 -7.43
N TYR A 360 23.48 13.08 -7.39
CA TYR A 360 22.05 13.34 -7.59
C TYR A 360 21.79 14.15 -8.85
N PHE A 361 20.57 14.06 -9.38
CA PHE A 361 20.13 14.80 -10.56
C PHE A 361 18.61 14.94 -10.57
N TYR A 362 18.10 15.83 -11.43
CA TYR A 362 16.68 16.17 -11.52
C TYR A 362 16.07 15.56 -12.77
N VAL A 363 15.08 14.69 -12.62
CA VAL A 363 14.37 14.07 -13.76
C VAL A 363 13.02 14.74 -13.94
N SER A 364 12.78 15.29 -15.13
CA SER A 364 11.51 15.97 -15.46
C SER A 364 10.30 15.06 -15.22
N TYR A 365 9.21 15.61 -14.70
CA TYR A 365 7.91 14.90 -14.65
C TYR A 365 7.34 14.52 -16.01
N ASP A 366 7.86 15.09 -17.10
CA ASP A 366 7.43 14.77 -18.46
C ASP A 366 8.32 13.71 -19.13
N ASP A 367 9.36 13.24 -18.44
CA ASP A 367 10.18 12.12 -18.89
C ASP A 367 9.29 10.89 -19.16
N VAL A 368 9.51 10.20 -20.28
CA VAL A 368 8.60 9.14 -20.73
C VAL A 368 8.64 7.89 -19.86
N LEU A 369 9.66 7.70 -19.02
CA LEU A 369 9.87 6.49 -18.22
C LEU A 369 9.80 6.75 -16.72
N ILE A 370 10.26 7.91 -16.22
CA ILE A 370 10.32 8.16 -14.77
C ILE A 370 8.98 7.90 -14.09
N GLY A 371 9.00 7.06 -13.06
CA GLY A 371 7.80 6.72 -12.33
C GLY A 371 6.84 5.78 -13.07
N LYS A 372 7.26 5.08 -14.14
CA LYS A 372 6.43 4.03 -14.78
C LYS A 372 6.47 2.72 -13.99
N GLU A 373 7.67 2.33 -13.58
CA GLU A 373 7.96 1.15 -12.77
C GLU A 373 8.45 1.67 -11.43
N ASN A 374 7.78 1.29 -10.35
CA ASN A 374 7.99 1.86 -9.03
C ASN A 374 7.87 0.79 -7.97
N ILE A 375 8.91 0.63 -7.16
CA ILE A 375 8.84 -0.20 -5.96
C ILE A 375 9.34 0.58 -4.74
N VAL A 376 8.69 0.34 -3.61
CA VAL A 376 9.08 0.87 -2.31
C VAL A 376 9.11 -0.25 -1.28
N TYR A 377 10.17 -0.31 -0.49
CA TYR A 377 10.37 -1.31 0.56
C TYR A 377 9.88 -0.75 1.89
N THR A 378 8.72 -1.21 2.32
CA THR A 378 7.92 -0.55 3.37
C THR A 378 8.07 -1.18 4.73
N LYS A 379 8.51 -2.45 4.79
CA LYS A 379 8.72 -3.17 6.04
C LYS A 379 9.99 -3.99 5.98
N ILE A 380 10.96 -3.60 6.80
CA ILE A 380 12.23 -4.28 6.99
C ILE A 380 12.36 -4.60 8.48
N GLU A 381 12.62 -5.87 8.78
CA GLU A 381 12.74 -6.39 10.13
C GLU A 381 14.14 -6.94 10.39
N PRO A 382 14.59 -7.05 11.66
CA PRO A 382 15.83 -7.75 11.99
C PRO A 382 15.83 -9.18 11.46
N SER A 383 17.01 -9.71 11.10
CA SER A 383 17.15 -11.10 10.62
C SER A 383 16.85 -12.17 11.68
N THR A 384 16.64 -11.77 12.94
CA THR A 384 16.22 -12.65 14.05
C THR A 384 14.70 -12.73 14.23
N ASN A 385 13.91 -12.21 13.28
CA ASN A 385 12.45 -12.18 13.40
C ASN A 385 11.79 -13.56 13.35
N TYR A 386 12.44 -14.55 12.74
CA TYR A 386 12.04 -15.95 12.60
C TYR A 386 13.30 -16.83 12.54
N ASP A 387 13.15 -18.13 12.84
CA ASP A 387 14.27 -19.07 12.83
C ASP A 387 14.37 -19.84 11.51
N ASN A 388 13.23 -20.13 10.87
CA ASN A 388 13.19 -20.88 9.62
C ASN A 388 12.25 -20.25 8.59
N ILE A 389 12.58 -20.47 7.32
CA ILE A 389 11.77 -20.17 6.14
C ILE A 389 11.55 -21.47 5.35
N TYR A 390 10.30 -21.73 4.99
CA TYR A 390 9.92 -22.83 4.11
C TYR A 390 9.36 -22.26 2.81
N GLN A 391 9.91 -22.69 1.68
CA GLN A 391 9.64 -22.11 0.36
C GLN A 391 10.03 -23.10 -0.75
N SER A 392 9.44 -22.94 -1.93
CA SER A 392 9.82 -23.65 -3.16
C SER A 392 10.05 -22.73 -4.36
N ASP A 393 9.73 -21.44 -4.23
CA ASP A 393 9.84 -20.41 -5.27
C ASP A 393 11.15 -19.62 -5.14
N TRP A 394 12.27 -20.21 -5.60
CA TRP A 394 13.61 -19.62 -5.44
C TRP A 394 13.78 -18.32 -6.22
N LEU A 395 13.23 -18.23 -7.43
CA LEU A 395 13.20 -17.09 -8.33
C LEU A 395 11.94 -16.23 -8.14
N GLY A 396 11.10 -16.55 -7.15
CA GLY A 396 9.93 -15.76 -6.78
C GLY A 396 8.97 -15.51 -7.94
N TRP A 397 8.44 -14.29 -8.02
CA TRP A 397 7.36 -13.95 -8.95
C TRP A 397 7.87 -13.68 -10.38
N VAL A 398 7.98 -14.73 -11.19
CA VAL A 398 8.29 -14.65 -12.65
C VAL A 398 7.06 -14.92 -13.53
N GLY A 399 5.92 -15.15 -12.89
CA GLY A 399 4.74 -15.65 -13.55
C GLY A 399 3.42 -15.50 -12.80
N ARG A 400 2.32 -15.70 -13.52
CA ARG A 400 0.97 -15.73 -12.93
C ARG A 400 0.22 -16.98 -13.39
N ILE A 401 -0.47 -17.63 -12.46
CA ILE A 401 -1.34 -18.78 -12.70
C ILE A 401 -2.74 -18.56 -12.11
N GLY A 402 -3.70 -19.35 -12.56
CA GLY A 402 -5.09 -19.24 -12.12
C GLY A 402 -6.06 -19.94 -13.07
N PHE A 403 -7.36 -19.73 -12.84
CA PHE A 403 -8.44 -20.45 -13.52
C PHE A 403 -9.24 -19.58 -14.49
N GLY A 404 -8.65 -18.51 -15.02
CA GLY A 404 -9.35 -17.54 -15.85
C GLY A 404 -10.37 -16.72 -15.07
N LYS A 405 -10.16 -16.53 -13.76
CA LYS A 405 -11.03 -15.77 -12.84
C LYS A 405 -10.19 -15.02 -11.82
N ASP A 406 -10.81 -14.03 -11.19
CA ASP A 406 -10.21 -13.16 -10.17
C ASP A 406 -9.81 -13.89 -8.89
N THR A 407 -10.35 -15.08 -8.66
CA THR A 407 -10.23 -15.83 -7.42
C THR A 407 -9.62 -17.20 -7.63
N ALA A 408 -8.64 -17.55 -6.81
CA ALA A 408 -8.06 -18.89 -6.75
C ALA A 408 -7.59 -19.22 -5.34
N PHE A 409 -7.55 -20.52 -5.02
CA PHE A 409 -6.82 -21.05 -3.88
C PHE A 409 -5.49 -21.63 -4.38
N PHE A 410 -4.45 -21.44 -3.58
CA PHE A 410 -3.15 -22.08 -3.76
C PHE A 410 -2.62 -22.53 -2.41
N SER A 411 -1.77 -23.55 -2.42
CA SER A 411 -1.22 -24.15 -1.22
C SER A 411 0.19 -24.64 -1.49
N ASN A 412 0.99 -24.66 -0.44
CA ASN A 412 2.23 -25.41 -0.43
C ASN A 412 2.27 -26.27 0.84
N VAL A 413 2.93 -27.42 0.75
CA VAL A 413 3.03 -28.42 1.82
C VAL A 413 4.46 -28.48 2.32
N TYR A 414 4.65 -28.22 3.60
CA TYR A 414 5.97 -28.14 4.22
C TYR A 414 6.15 -29.24 5.25
N THR A 415 7.40 -29.57 5.56
CA THR A 415 7.75 -30.59 6.55
C THR A 415 8.79 -30.02 7.52
N THR A 416 8.55 -30.19 8.81
CA THR A 416 9.53 -29.88 9.86
C THR A 416 9.90 -31.13 10.66
N ASP A 417 11.19 -31.29 10.98
CA ASP A 417 11.73 -32.44 11.71
C ASP A 417 11.55 -32.34 13.23
N LYS A 418 11.11 -31.18 13.71
CA LYS A 418 10.91 -30.89 15.13
C LYS A 418 9.62 -30.11 15.31
N LYS A 419 9.20 -30.01 16.56
CA LYS A 419 8.09 -29.14 16.92
C LYS A 419 8.53 -27.69 16.81
N GLU A 420 7.78 -26.92 16.02
CA GLU A 420 8.00 -25.48 15.82
C GLU A 420 6.67 -24.74 15.95
N THR A 421 6.74 -23.41 15.83
CA THR A 421 5.58 -22.52 15.81
C THR A 421 5.56 -21.73 14.51
N LEU A 422 4.54 -21.96 13.69
CA LEU A 422 4.25 -21.18 12.50
C LEU A 422 3.72 -19.80 12.92
N GLU A 423 4.47 -18.75 12.60
CA GLU A 423 4.17 -17.38 13.02
C GLU A 423 3.70 -16.48 11.87
N ALA A 424 4.09 -16.77 10.63
CA ALA A 424 3.74 -15.96 9.49
C ALA A 424 3.75 -16.73 8.18
N VAL A 425 3.12 -16.15 7.16
CA VAL A 425 3.22 -16.59 5.77
C VAL A 425 3.47 -15.39 4.88
N SER A 426 4.09 -15.60 3.72
CA SER A 426 4.20 -14.55 2.70
C SER A 426 3.81 -15.04 1.33
N PHE A 427 3.27 -14.13 0.53
CA PHE A 427 2.99 -14.32 -0.87
C PHE A 427 2.93 -12.96 -1.58
N TYR A 428 2.77 -12.98 -2.89
CA TYR A 428 2.66 -11.77 -3.70
C TYR A 428 1.20 -11.43 -4.00
N ALA A 429 0.82 -10.16 -3.81
CA ALA A 429 -0.37 -9.61 -4.43
C ALA A 429 -0.02 -9.21 -5.86
N THR A 430 -0.70 -9.79 -6.84
CA THR A 430 -0.33 -9.61 -8.25
C THR A 430 -0.92 -8.36 -8.89
N ASP A 431 -1.83 -7.67 -8.20
CA ASP A 431 -2.43 -6.41 -8.62
C ASP A 431 -2.96 -5.61 -7.42
N MET A 432 -3.57 -4.45 -7.68
CA MET A 432 -4.25 -3.66 -6.67
C MET A 432 -5.49 -4.36 -6.08
N ASP A 433 -5.88 -3.90 -4.89
CA ASP A 433 -7.11 -4.32 -4.20
C ASP A 433 -7.23 -5.86 -4.00
N THR A 434 -6.11 -6.58 -3.88
CA THR A 434 -6.10 -8.03 -3.63
C THR A 434 -6.62 -8.33 -2.22
N GLU A 435 -7.70 -9.09 -2.12
CA GLU A 435 -8.18 -9.68 -0.87
C GLU A 435 -7.58 -11.07 -0.66
N TYR A 436 -7.36 -11.46 0.59
CA TYR A 436 -6.82 -12.77 0.91
C TYR A 436 -7.47 -13.42 2.14
N GLU A 437 -7.43 -14.74 2.17
CA GLU A 437 -7.70 -15.57 3.35
C GLU A 437 -6.59 -16.60 3.49
N VAL A 438 -6.01 -16.74 4.68
CA VAL A 438 -4.95 -17.73 4.98
C VAL A 438 -5.54 -18.84 5.83
N TYR A 439 -5.30 -20.08 5.44
CA TYR A 439 -5.70 -21.28 6.15
C TYR A 439 -4.50 -22.19 6.42
N VAL A 440 -4.60 -23.03 7.44
CA VAL A 440 -3.57 -24.03 7.78
C VAL A 440 -4.21 -25.39 7.99
N VAL A 441 -3.51 -26.43 7.55
CA VAL A 441 -3.75 -27.85 7.90
C VAL A 441 -2.54 -28.31 8.72
N GLU A 442 -2.71 -28.45 10.03
CA GLU A 442 -1.60 -28.72 10.97
C GLU A 442 -0.96 -30.11 10.82
N LYS A 443 -1.70 -31.07 10.24
CA LYS A 443 -1.24 -32.42 9.93
C LYS A 443 -1.73 -32.83 8.56
N PHE A 444 -0.80 -32.98 7.63
CA PHE A 444 -1.08 -33.29 6.23
C PHE A 444 -0.40 -34.60 5.82
N GLU A 445 -1.19 -35.59 5.41
CA GLU A 445 -0.71 -36.88 4.90
C GLU A 445 -1.08 -37.04 3.42
N THR A 446 -2.27 -36.57 3.03
CA THR A 446 -2.80 -36.70 1.66
C THR A 446 -3.59 -35.45 1.25
N GLU A 447 -3.82 -35.27 -0.05
CA GLU A 447 -4.64 -34.17 -0.59
C GLU A 447 -6.06 -34.11 0.01
N SER A 448 -6.60 -35.23 0.50
CA SER A 448 -7.90 -35.24 1.19
C SER A 448 -7.91 -34.41 2.47
N ASP A 449 -6.74 -34.16 3.07
CA ASP A 449 -6.57 -33.37 4.28
C ASP A 449 -6.76 -31.87 4.06
N PHE A 450 -6.75 -31.38 2.80
CA PHE A 450 -7.10 -29.99 2.50
C PHE A 450 -8.53 -29.62 2.95
N SER A 451 -9.41 -30.63 3.09
CA SER A 451 -10.74 -30.45 3.68
C SER A 451 -10.70 -30.04 5.16
N LYS A 452 -9.61 -30.32 5.87
CA LYS A 452 -9.39 -30.01 7.31
C LYS A 452 -8.85 -28.59 7.54
N LYS A 453 -8.71 -27.78 6.48
CA LYS A 453 -8.16 -26.42 6.55
C LYS A 453 -8.90 -25.55 7.59
N ARG A 454 -8.14 -24.86 8.44
CA ARG A 454 -8.66 -23.92 9.43
C ARG A 454 -8.28 -22.50 9.02
N LEU A 455 -9.28 -21.61 8.94
CA LEU A 455 -9.04 -20.19 8.67
C LEU A 455 -8.22 -19.59 9.83
N ILE A 456 -7.10 -18.95 9.48
CA ILE A 456 -6.19 -18.30 10.43
C ILE A 456 -6.42 -16.80 10.44
N THR A 457 -6.44 -16.19 9.26
CA THR A 457 -6.60 -14.74 9.10
C THR A 457 -7.12 -14.40 7.71
N ARG A 458 -7.59 -13.17 7.53
CA ARG A 458 -7.99 -12.60 6.25
C ARG A 458 -7.69 -11.12 6.22
N GLY A 459 -7.53 -10.56 5.04
CA GLY A 459 -7.24 -9.14 4.87
C GLY A 459 -7.30 -8.71 3.41
N ALA A 460 -6.76 -7.54 3.14
CA ALA A 460 -6.62 -7.02 1.79
C ALA A 460 -5.36 -6.15 1.68
N PHE A 461 -4.86 -6.01 0.46
CA PHE A 461 -3.76 -5.14 0.09
C PHE A 461 -4.25 -4.14 -0.94
N ASP A 462 -3.96 -2.86 -0.75
CA ASP A 462 -4.36 -1.82 -1.70
C ASP A 462 -3.50 -1.86 -2.98
N TYR A 463 -2.28 -2.39 -2.90
CA TYR A 463 -1.30 -2.37 -3.99
C TYR A 463 -0.75 -3.77 -4.28
N ALA A 464 -0.26 -3.95 -5.51
CA ALA A 464 0.55 -5.10 -5.86
C ALA A 464 1.87 -5.09 -5.04
N GLY A 465 2.47 -6.25 -4.83
CA GLY A 465 3.70 -6.33 -4.05
C GLY A 465 3.93 -7.68 -3.37
N TYR A 466 4.93 -7.71 -2.49
CA TYR A 466 5.25 -8.84 -1.61
C TYR A 466 4.84 -8.50 -0.18
N TYR A 467 4.17 -9.43 0.49
CA TYR A 467 3.62 -9.20 1.83
C TYR A 467 3.83 -10.39 2.74
N THR A 468 4.35 -10.13 3.94
CA THR A 468 4.40 -11.11 5.04
C THR A 468 3.32 -10.82 6.08
N ILE A 469 2.41 -11.77 6.22
CA ILE A 469 1.28 -11.71 7.15
C ILE A 469 1.65 -12.45 8.42
N LYS A 470 1.91 -11.69 9.49
CA LYS A 470 2.12 -12.23 10.82
C LYS A 470 0.79 -12.65 11.45
N PHE A 471 0.77 -13.83 12.06
CA PHE A 471 -0.39 -14.35 12.77
C PHE A 471 -0.49 -13.75 14.17
N ASN A 472 -1.71 -13.38 14.57
CA ASN A 472 -2.00 -12.93 15.93
C ASN A 472 -1.83 -14.05 16.97
N THR A 473 -1.94 -15.30 16.54
CA THR A 473 -1.77 -16.48 17.39
C THR A 473 -0.90 -17.48 16.64
N PRO A 474 0.34 -17.72 17.10
CA PRO A 474 1.22 -18.73 16.52
C PRO A 474 0.59 -20.12 16.54
N ILE A 475 0.91 -20.94 15.54
CA ILE A 475 0.31 -22.27 15.34
C ILE A 475 1.40 -23.32 15.54
N PRO A 476 1.29 -24.22 16.53
CA PRO A 476 2.23 -25.32 16.67
C PRO A 476 2.17 -26.22 15.43
N VAL A 477 3.33 -26.54 14.86
CA VAL A 477 3.47 -27.46 13.72
C VAL A 477 4.55 -28.48 14.04
N GLU A 478 4.35 -29.72 13.60
CA GLU A 478 5.28 -30.84 13.76
C GLU A 478 5.02 -31.83 12.62
N GLY A 479 6.09 -32.28 11.95
CA GLY A 479 5.96 -33.11 10.75
C GLY A 479 5.43 -32.30 9.57
N THR A 480 4.57 -32.92 8.77
CA THR A 480 4.05 -32.32 7.53
C THR A 480 2.79 -31.50 7.78
N PHE A 481 2.77 -30.26 7.30
CA PHE A 481 1.62 -29.35 7.38
C PHE A 481 1.42 -28.62 6.05
N ALA A 482 0.22 -28.09 5.81
CA ALA A 482 -0.08 -27.31 4.62
C ALA A 482 -0.49 -25.88 4.98
N VAL A 483 -0.01 -24.93 4.20
CA VAL A 483 -0.48 -23.53 4.21
C VAL A 483 -1.25 -23.30 2.93
N ILE A 484 -2.47 -22.78 3.06
CA ILE A 484 -3.36 -22.48 1.95
C ILE A 484 -3.66 -20.99 1.97
N VAL A 485 -3.65 -20.36 0.80
CA VAL A 485 -4.10 -18.99 0.61
C VAL A 485 -5.20 -18.98 -0.44
N LYS A 486 -6.29 -18.31 -0.13
CA LYS A 486 -7.27 -17.87 -1.12
C LYS A 486 -6.96 -16.41 -1.44
N VAL A 487 -6.81 -16.07 -2.71
CA VAL A 487 -6.71 -14.68 -3.16
C VAL A 487 -7.87 -14.36 -4.07
N THR A 488 -8.35 -13.11 -3.98
CA THR A 488 -9.26 -12.49 -4.94
C THR A 488 -8.65 -11.18 -5.38
N THR A 489 -8.23 -11.09 -6.64
CA THR A 489 -7.63 -9.89 -7.24
C THR A 489 -8.54 -9.40 -8.37
N PRO A 490 -9.24 -8.26 -8.20
CA PRO A 490 -10.20 -7.76 -9.17
C PRO A 490 -9.65 -7.73 -10.60
N ASP A 491 -10.50 -8.10 -11.56
CA ASP A 491 -10.21 -8.11 -13.01
C ASP A 491 -9.04 -9.00 -13.47
N SER A 492 -8.39 -9.72 -12.55
CA SER A 492 -7.35 -10.69 -12.89
C SER A 492 -7.95 -11.99 -13.45
N LEU A 493 -7.28 -12.57 -14.44
CA LEU A 493 -7.55 -13.94 -14.88
C LEU A 493 -6.65 -14.97 -14.18
N TYR A 494 -5.53 -14.51 -13.61
CA TYR A 494 -4.46 -15.31 -13.05
C TYR A 494 -3.92 -14.63 -11.77
N PRO A 495 -4.64 -14.74 -10.64
CA PRO A 495 -4.36 -13.92 -9.46
C PRO A 495 -3.16 -14.41 -8.62
N VAL A 496 -2.64 -15.61 -8.89
CA VAL A 496 -1.58 -16.25 -8.09
C VAL A 496 -0.23 -16.03 -8.75
N ALA A 497 0.74 -15.51 -7.99
CA ALA A 497 2.14 -15.46 -8.43
C ALA A 497 2.76 -16.86 -8.43
N ALA A 498 3.54 -17.15 -9.47
CA ALA A 498 4.21 -18.43 -9.64
C ALA A 498 5.64 -18.25 -10.15
N GLU A 499 6.47 -19.19 -9.77
CA GLU A 499 7.72 -19.52 -10.43
C GLU A 499 7.44 -20.67 -11.39
N TYR A 500 7.83 -20.55 -12.66
CA TYR A 500 7.70 -21.65 -13.61
C TYR A 500 8.92 -21.73 -14.49
N ASP A 501 9.20 -22.94 -14.95
CA ASP A 501 10.15 -23.15 -16.03
C ASP A 501 9.45 -22.81 -17.35
N LYS A 502 9.91 -21.72 -17.99
CA LYS A 502 9.40 -21.29 -19.29
C LYS A 502 10.28 -21.75 -20.45
N GLU A 503 11.25 -22.62 -20.17
CA GLU A 503 12.32 -23.00 -21.09
C GLU A 503 13.07 -21.77 -21.64
N VAL A 504 13.14 -20.69 -20.84
CA VAL A 504 13.89 -19.48 -21.16
C VAL A 504 15.24 -19.53 -20.44
N ALA A 505 16.32 -19.24 -21.17
CA ALA A 505 17.68 -19.45 -20.70
C ALA A 505 18.00 -18.79 -19.34
N TRP A 506 17.37 -17.65 -19.03
CA TRP A 506 17.61 -16.91 -17.78
C TRP A 506 16.89 -17.51 -16.55
N LEU A 507 16.01 -18.51 -16.75
CA LEU A 507 15.28 -19.26 -15.70
C LEU A 507 15.74 -20.74 -15.58
N GLU A 508 16.91 -21.09 -16.12
CA GLU A 508 17.36 -22.49 -16.30
C GLU A 508 17.41 -23.35 -15.01
N ASP A 509 17.38 -22.74 -13.83
CA ASP A 509 17.56 -23.42 -12.52
C ASP A 509 16.26 -23.54 -11.68
N VAL A 510 15.07 -23.52 -12.29
CA VAL A 510 13.81 -23.73 -11.55
C VAL A 510 13.70 -25.19 -11.08
N ASP A 511 13.56 -25.39 -9.76
CA ASP A 511 13.39 -26.72 -9.15
C ASP A 511 11.93 -27.03 -8.85
N LEU A 512 11.34 -27.95 -9.64
CA LEU A 512 9.96 -28.43 -9.48
C LEU A 512 9.88 -29.81 -8.81
N SER A 513 10.99 -30.30 -8.24
CA SER A 513 11.10 -31.70 -7.82
C SER A 513 10.39 -32.02 -6.50
N ASP A 514 10.02 -31.02 -5.71
CA ASP A 514 9.36 -31.23 -4.42
C ASP A 514 7.94 -31.79 -4.55
N GLY A 515 7.24 -31.44 -5.64
CA GLY A 515 5.85 -31.78 -5.92
C GLY A 515 4.88 -31.40 -4.80
N ARG A 516 5.13 -30.27 -4.11
CA ARG A 516 4.39 -29.86 -2.91
C ARG A 516 3.45 -28.67 -3.11
N GLY A 517 3.47 -28.02 -4.28
CA GLY A 517 2.56 -26.96 -4.65
C GLY A 517 1.23 -27.49 -5.20
N TYR A 518 0.16 -26.80 -4.81
CA TYR A 518 -1.19 -27.15 -5.24
C TYR A 518 -2.02 -25.91 -5.52
N MET A 519 -3.00 -26.05 -6.40
CA MET A 519 -4.01 -25.03 -6.64
C MET A 519 -5.41 -25.61 -6.67
N SER A 520 -6.40 -24.76 -6.41
CA SER A 520 -7.80 -25.15 -6.41
C SER A 520 -8.70 -23.98 -6.81
N PHE A 521 -9.70 -24.27 -7.63
CA PHE A 521 -10.68 -23.29 -8.05
C PHE A 521 -11.71 -23.00 -6.93
N ASP A 522 -12.11 -24.04 -6.19
CA ASP A 522 -13.22 -24.01 -5.23
C ASP A 522 -12.78 -24.25 -3.78
N GLY A 523 -11.51 -24.57 -3.55
CA GLY A 523 -10.95 -24.95 -2.25
C GLY A 523 -11.32 -26.37 -1.82
N LEU A 524 -11.90 -27.18 -2.71
CA LEU A 524 -12.33 -28.57 -2.48
C LEU A 524 -11.54 -29.55 -3.35
N SER A 525 -11.36 -29.22 -4.63
CA SER A 525 -10.66 -30.06 -5.60
C SER A 525 -9.29 -29.46 -5.89
N TRP A 526 -8.23 -30.22 -5.63
CA TRP A 526 -6.85 -29.73 -5.67
C TRP A 526 -6.06 -30.45 -6.76
N GLU A 527 -5.20 -29.69 -7.43
CA GLU A 527 -4.30 -30.19 -8.48
C GLU A 527 -2.87 -29.73 -8.14
N SER A 528 -1.88 -30.59 -8.38
CA SER A 528 -0.47 -30.21 -8.19
C SER A 528 -0.03 -29.23 -9.28
N THR A 529 0.58 -28.13 -8.87
CA THR A 529 1.03 -27.09 -9.80
C THR A 529 2.26 -27.52 -10.58
N GLU A 530 3.14 -28.33 -9.99
CA GLU A 530 4.35 -28.84 -10.67
C GLU A 530 3.97 -29.84 -11.76
N LYS A 531 2.98 -30.70 -11.51
CA LYS A 531 2.56 -31.73 -12.48
C LYS A 531 1.69 -31.19 -13.62
N VAL A 532 0.86 -30.18 -13.33
CA VAL A 532 -0.15 -29.68 -14.30
C VAL A 532 0.32 -28.41 -15.00
N LEU A 533 1.06 -27.56 -14.30
CA LEU A 533 1.47 -26.23 -14.78
C LEU A 533 2.98 -26.04 -14.84
N GLU A 534 3.78 -27.04 -14.46
CA GLU A 534 5.25 -26.96 -14.42
C GLU A 534 5.72 -25.72 -13.64
N SER A 535 5.11 -25.53 -12.47
CA SER A 535 5.28 -24.31 -11.66
C SER A 535 5.23 -24.55 -10.15
N ASN A 536 5.99 -23.74 -9.41
CA ASN A 536 5.90 -23.55 -7.98
C ASN A 536 5.00 -22.34 -7.66
N VAL A 537 4.15 -22.47 -6.65
CA VAL A 537 3.41 -21.32 -6.11
C VAL A 537 4.32 -20.44 -5.26
N CYS A 538 4.22 -19.13 -5.40
CA CYS A 538 4.98 -18.21 -4.56
C CYS A 538 4.35 -18.06 -3.17
N LEU A 539 4.56 -19.07 -2.32
CA LEU A 539 4.06 -19.14 -0.96
C LEU A 539 5.19 -19.57 -0.03
N LYS A 540 5.42 -18.78 1.02
CA LYS A 540 6.42 -19.08 2.05
C LYS A 540 5.78 -19.14 3.43
N ALA A 541 6.35 -19.97 4.30
CA ALA A 541 5.97 -20.12 5.70
C ALA A 541 7.16 -19.85 6.62
N PHE A 542 6.92 -19.13 7.72
CA PHE A 542 7.97 -18.71 8.66
C PHE A 542 7.69 -19.24 10.07
N THR A 543 8.68 -19.88 10.67
CA THR A 543 8.53 -20.52 11.98
C THR A 543 9.57 -20.05 13.00
N LYS A 544 9.27 -20.32 14.28
CA LYS A 544 10.22 -20.27 15.40
C LYS A 544 10.26 -21.58 16.16
N ASN A 545 11.42 -21.86 16.76
CA ASN A 545 11.70 -23.05 17.58
C ASN A 545 11.14 -22.98 18.99
#